data_AF-A0A8J4QJP5-F1
#
_entry.id   AF-A0A8J4QJP5-F1
#
_cell.length_a   1.000
_cell.length_b   1.000
_cell.length_c   1.000
_cell.angle_alpha   90.00
_cell.angle_beta   90.00
_cell.angle_gamma   90.00
#
_symmetry.space_group_name_H-M   'P 1'
#
loop_
_entity.id
_entity.type
_entity.pdbx_description
1 polymer ?
#
loop_
_entity_poly.entity_id
_entity_poly.type
_entity_poly.pdbx_seq_one_letter_code
_entity_poly.pdbx_strand_id
1 'polypeptide(L)'
;MEQFPRSFQKAVGNFKRRALKNSDRDIFLSVCSSIPVWEEDNFISPYHFIRLGTKAKDQSYKSPDVLEAIDYQQDGLVEERAECLKQVFYDTLKIKPEMSLKVNFQVGKILMVSFFNSPITPEDYRKIVNFRSKFMTREEHLFVDEATKRSFCKKVREVSNPSKHLCDYCVDTSTAHQVDAESSDNSI
;
A
#
# COMPACT_ATOMS: atom_id res chain seq x y z
N MET A 1 -21.76 15.41 -13.79
CA MET A 1 -20.41 15.84 -13.36
C MET A 1 -20.45 16.88 -12.24
N GLU A 2 -21.57 17.57 -12.01
CA GLU A 2 -21.71 18.63 -11.01
C GLU A 2 -21.58 18.17 -9.55
N GLN A 3 -21.74 16.87 -9.27
CA GLN A 3 -21.60 16.29 -7.93
C GLN A 3 -20.14 16.13 -7.46
N PHE A 4 -19.15 16.30 -8.35
CA PHE A 4 -17.73 16.14 -7.97
C PHE A 4 -17.07 17.49 -7.69
N PRO A 5 -16.08 17.54 -6.77
CA PRO A 5 -15.31 18.76 -6.54
C PRO A 5 -14.70 19.34 -7.82
N ARG A 6 -14.63 20.67 -7.94
CA ARG A 6 -14.10 21.36 -9.14
C ARG A 6 -12.68 20.92 -9.52
N SER A 7 -11.85 20.60 -8.53
CA SER A 7 -10.50 20.07 -8.71
C SER A 7 -10.51 18.71 -9.42
N PHE A 8 -11.43 17.82 -9.04
CA PHE A 8 -11.62 16.51 -9.67
C PHE A 8 -12.10 16.67 -11.12
N GLN A 9 -13.11 17.50 -11.37
CA GLN A 9 -13.62 17.76 -12.71
C GLN A 9 -12.52 18.31 -13.65
N LYS A 10 -11.70 19.25 -13.14
CA LYS A 10 -10.56 19.81 -13.88
C LYS A 10 -9.50 18.75 -14.19
N ALA A 11 -9.21 17.85 -13.25
CA ALA A 11 -8.28 16.75 -13.45
C ALA A 11 -8.78 15.80 -14.54
N VAL A 12 -10.06 15.41 -14.50
CA VAL A 12 -10.71 14.55 -15.51
C VAL A 12 -10.71 15.20 -16.89
N GLY A 13 -11.04 16.50 -16.98
CA GLY A 13 -11.02 17.23 -18.25
C GLY A 13 -9.63 17.30 -18.88
N ASN A 14 -8.61 17.55 -18.06
CA ASN A 14 -7.21 17.57 -18.51
C ASN A 14 -6.73 16.18 -18.95
N PHE A 15 -7.16 15.13 -18.25
CA PHE A 15 -6.88 13.74 -18.63
C PHE A 15 -7.52 13.40 -19.98
N LYS A 16 -8.83 13.63 -20.15
CA LYS A 16 -9.54 13.38 -21.43
C LYS A 16 -8.87 14.10 -22.60
N ARG A 17 -8.51 15.37 -22.43
CA ARG A 17 -7.84 16.16 -23.47
C ARG A 17 -6.46 15.59 -23.86
N ARG A 18 -5.71 15.06 -22.90
CA ARG A 18 -4.39 14.44 -23.14
C ARG A 18 -4.49 13.04 -23.74
N ALA A 19 -5.48 12.26 -23.32
CA ALA A 19 -5.76 10.93 -23.87
C ALA A 19 -6.23 11.02 -25.32
N LEU A 20 -7.18 11.91 -25.64
CA LEU A 20 -7.69 12.10 -27.00
C LEU A 20 -6.66 12.69 -27.97
N LYS A 21 -5.63 13.40 -27.48
CA LYS A 21 -4.52 13.91 -28.31
C LYS A 21 -3.49 12.84 -28.70
N ASN A 22 -3.50 11.68 -28.05
CA ASN A 22 -2.54 10.59 -28.26
C ASN A 22 -3.29 9.26 -28.45
N SER A 23 -4.05 9.14 -29.55
CA SER A 23 -4.93 7.99 -29.84
C SER A 23 -4.23 6.64 -29.98
N ASP A 24 -2.90 6.62 -30.12
CA ASP A 24 -2.08 5.42 -30.36
C ASP A 24 -1.45 4.81 -29.09
N ARG A 25 -1.80 5.30 -27.90
CA ARG A 25 -1.20 4.80 -26.65
C ARG A 25 -2.25 4.11 -25.80
N ASP A 26 -2.10 2.81 -25.63
CA ASP A 26 -2.85 2.04 -24.64
C ASP A 26 -2.69 2.71 -23.26
N ILE A 27 -3.81 2.96 -22.59
CA ILE A 27 -3.81 3.39 -21.19
C ILE A 27 -3.82 2.13 -20.34
N PHE A 28 -2.97 2.07 -19.32
CA PHE A 28 -3.06 1.03 -18.31
C PHE A 28 -3.47 1.59 -16.95
N LEU A 29 -4.22 0.76 -16.23
CA LEU A 29 -4.61 0.94 -14.85
C LEU A 29 -4.20 -0.32 -14.10
N SER A 30 -3.34 -0.16 -13.09
CA SER A 30 -2.99 -1.23 -12.15
C SER A 30 -3.51 -0.85 -10.78
N VAL A 31 -4.31 -1.73 -10.19
CA VAL A 31 -4.87 -1.56 -8.85
C VAL A 31 -4.34 -2.69 -7.98
N CYS A 32 -3.62 -2.34 -6.93
CA CYS A 32 -3.25 -3.27 -5.86
C CYS A 32 -4.08 -2.89 -4.63
N SER A 33 -4.87 -3.83 -4.11
CA SER A 33 -5.74 -3.57 -2.97
C SER A 33 -5.54 -4.61 -1.88
N SER A 34 -5.70 -4.21 -0.62
CA SER A 34 -5.92 -5.18 0.44
C SER A 34 -7.33 -5.77 0.36
N ILE A 35 -7.55 -6.90 1.03
CA ILE A 35 -8.88 -7.49 1.16
C ILE A 35 -9.65 -6.71 2.25
N PRO A 36 -10.93 -6.36 2.04
CA PRO A 36 -11.75 -5.74 3.08
C PRO A 36 -11.99 -6.69 4.26
N VAL A 37 -12.24 -6.12 5.44
CA VAL A 37 -12.75 -6.88 6.59
C VAL A 37 -14.23 -6.59 6.74
N TRP A 38 -15.00 -7.66 6.81
CA TRP A 38 -16.40 -7.65 7.19
C TRP A 38 -16.52 -8.42 8.50
N GLU A 39 -16.77 -7.69 9.58
CA GLU A 39 -17.28 -8.22 10.84
C GLU A 39 -18.72 -7.75 10.96
N GLU A 40 -19.60 -8.52 11.61
CA GLU A 40 -21.07 -8.39 11.63
C GLU A 40 -21.61 -6.99 11.31
N ASP A 41 -21.27 -5.98 12.12
CA ASP A 41 -21.71 -4.58 11.95
C ASP A 41 -20.58 -3.61 11.52
N ASN A 42 -19.35 -4.09 11.33
CA ASN A 42 -18.18 -3.27 11.06
C ASN A 42 -17.57 -3.57 9.68
N PHE A 43 -17.52 -2.52 8.85
CA PHE A 43 -16.75 -2.53 7.61
C PHE A 43 -15.39 -1.89 7.78
N ILE A 44 -14.33 -2.63 7.48
CA ILE A 44 -13.01 -2.05 7.31
C ILE A 44 -12.69 -1.96 5.83
N SER A 45 -12.71 -0.72 5.31
CA SER A 45 -12.37 -0.44 3.92
C SER A 45 -10.93 -0.83 3.59
N PRO A 46 -10.68 -1.31 2.36
CA PRO A 46 -9.36 -1.75 1.96
C PRO A 46 -8.40 -0.59 1.70
N TYR A 47 -7.10 -0.90 1.76
CA TYR A 47 -6.05 -0.01 1.28
C TYR A 47 -5.86 -0.21 -0.22
N HIS A 48 -5.70 0.89 -0.95
CA HIS A 48 -5.57 0.90 -2.40
C HIS A 48 -4.31 1.64 -2.83
N PHE A 49 -3.50 0.97 -3.64
CA PHE A 49 -2.43 1.58 -4.41
C PHE A 49 -2.75 1.48 -5.90
N ILE A 50 -2.95 2.62 -6.53
CA ILE A 50 -3.42 2.74 -7.91
C ILE A 50 -2.33 3.37 -8.76
N ARG A 51 -1.97 2.72 -9.87
CA ARG A 51 -1.02 3.22 -10.86
C ARG A 51 -1.70 3.42 -12.21
N LEU A 52 -1.49 4.60 -12.77
CA LEU A 52 -1.99 5.02 -14.06
C LEU A 52 -0.83 5.31 -15.01
N GLY A 53 -0.95 4.92 -16.27
CA GLY A 53 0.06 5.31 -17.25
C GLY A 53 -0.43 5.14 -18.68
N THR A 54 0.36 5.68 -19.59
CA THR A 54 0.29 5.30 -21.00
C THR A 54 1.37 4.27 -21.23
N LYS A 55 0.99 3.11 -21.74
CA LYS A 55 1.89 2.05 -22.17
C LYS A 55 2.78 2.61 -23.28
N ALA A 56 4.09 2.39 -23.19
CA ALA A 56 4.95 2.58 -24.35
C ALA A 56 4.53 1.56 -25.43
N LYS A 57 4.71 1.87 -26.72
CA LYS A 57 4.30 1.00 -27.84
C LYS A 57 4.83 -0.44 -27.72
N ASP A 58 5.90 -0.65 -26.94
CA ASP A 58 6.64 -1.91 -26.84
C ASP A 58 6.38 -2.68 -25.53
N GLN A 59 5.58 -2.15 -24.60
CA GLN A 59 5.16 -2.92 -23.43
C GLN A 59 3.98 -3.81 -23.84
N SER A 60 4.07 -5.12 -23.63
CA SER A 60 2.92 -6.03 -23.69
C SER A 60 2.18 -5.98 -22.35
N TYR A 61 0.88 -5.65 -22.37
CA TYR A 61 0.05 -5.83 -21.17
C TYR A 61 -0.27 -7.31 -21.08
N LYS A 62 0.22 -7.97 -20.04
CA LYS A 62 -0.32 -9.25 -19.65
C LYS A 62 -1.58 -8.97 -18.84
N SER A 63 -2.72 -9.42 -19.35
CA SER A 63 -3.92 -9.50 -18.53
C SER A 63 -3.59 -10.30 -17.26
N PRO A 64 -4.11 -9.90 -16.09
CA PRO A 64 -4.05 -10.75 -14.91
C PRO A 64 -4.61 -12.13 -15.27
N ASP A 65 -4.03 -13.18 -14.73
CA ASP A 65 -4.59 -14.52 -14.83
C ASP A 65 -6.02 -14.50 -14.27
N VAL A 66 -6.92 -15.27 -14.89
CA VAL A 66 -8.27 -15.46 -14.36
C VAL A 66 -8.12 -16.16 -13.02
N LEU A 67 -8.39 -15.45 -11.94
CA LEU A 67 -8.37 -16.02 -10.60
C LEU A 67 -9.58 -16.96 -10.47
N GLU A 68 -9.30 -18.23 -10.19
CA GLU A 68 -10.33 -19.17 -9.77
C GLU A 68 -10.93 -18.70 -8.43
N ALA A 69 -12.21 -18.97 -8.21
CA ALA A 69 -12.84 -18.67 -6.94
C ALA A 69 -12.21 -19.55 -5.86
N ILE A 70 -11.36 -18.95 -5.01
CA ILE A 70 -10.77 -19.63 -3.87
C ILE A 70 -11.73 -19.48 -2.69
N ASP A 71 -12.22 -20.60 -2.18
CA ASP A 71 -13.04 -20.64 -0.96
C ASP A 71 -12.10 -20.69 0.25
N TYR A 72 -11.88 -19.54 0.87
CA TYR A 72 -11.01 -19.44 2.04
C TYR A 72 -11.77 -19.88 3.29
N GLN A 73 -11.24 -20.88 4.00
CA GLN A 73 -11.59 -21.08 5.41
C GLN A 73 -11.18 -19.83 6.22
N GLN A 74 -11.86 -19.52 7.32
CA GLN A 74 -11.66 -18.27 8.08
C GLN A 74 -10.19 -17.96 8.42
N ASP A 75 -9.40 -18.96 8.80
CA ASP A 75 -7.97 -18.78 9.11
C ASP A 75 -7.12 -18.47 7.87
N GLY A 76 -7.49 -19.00 6.70
CA GLY A 76 -6.84 -18.69 5.42
C GLY A 76 -7.08 -17.25 4.99
N LEU A 77 -8.21 -16.65 5.39
CA LEU A 77 -8.56 -15.28 5.05
C LEU A 77 -7.69 -14.25 5.79
N VAL A 78 -7.29 -14.53 7.04
CA VAL A 78 -6.39 -13.65 7.82
C VAL A 78 -5.02 -13.57 7.16
N GLU A 79 -4.45 -14.71 6.77
CA GLU A 79 -3.15 -14.78 6.10
C GLU A 79 -3.18 -14.09 4.74
N GLU A 80 -4.24 -14.31 3.96
CA GLU A 80 -4.41 -13.66 2.65
C GLU A 80 -4.59 -12.14 2.79
N ARG A 81 -5.39 -11.67 3.76
CA ARG A 81 -5.53 -10.24 4.07
C ARG A 81 -4.18 -9.62 4.39
N ALA A 82 -3.39 -10.28 5.24
CA ALA A 82 -2.06 -9.83 5.60
C ALA A 82 -1.11 -9.80 4.38
N GLU A 83 -1.18 -10.79 3.48
CA GLU A 83 -0.38 -10.85 2.27
C GLU A 83 -0.74 -9.74 1.27
N CYS A 84 -2.03 -9.51 1.02
CA CYS A 84 -2.49 -8.42 0.17
C CYS A 84 -2.09 -7.04 0.74
N LEU A 85 -2.20 -6.86 2.06
CA LEU A 85 -1.79 -5.63 2.74
C LEU A 85 -0.28 -5.41 2.66
N LYS A 86 0.50 -6.49 2.81
CA LYS A 86 1.95 -6.51 2.59
C LYS A 86 2.28 -6.08 1.17
N GLN A 87 1.59 -6.62 0.16
CA GLN A 87 1.82 -6.26 -1.22
C GLN A 87 1.59 -4.76 -1.49
N VAL A 88 0.50 -4.18 -0.96
CA VAL A 88 0.24 -2.73 -1.04
C VAL A 88 1.39 -1.93 -0.43
N PHE A 89 1.82 -2.30 0.78
CA PHE A 89 2.94 -1.65 1.46
C PHE A 89 4.24 -1.75 0.65
N TYR A 90 4.57 -2.92 0.11
CA TYR A 90 5.81 -3.14 -0.63
C TYR A 90 5.85 -2.36 -1.93
N ASP A 91 4.74 -2.30 -2.65
CA ASP A 91 4.68 -1.52 -3.87
C ASP A 91 4.90 -0.03 -3.61
N THR A 92 4.50 0.47 -2.44
CA THR A 92 4.89 1.82 -2.04
C THR A 92 6.38 1.91 -1.74
N LEU A 93 7.04 0.93 -1.09
CA LEU A 93 8.49 0.96 -0.78
C LEU A 93 9.39 0.97 -2.02
N LYS A 94 8.90 0.39 -3.13
CA LYS A 94 9.59 0.40 -4.43
C LYS A 94 9.70 1.81 -5.02
N ILE A 95 8.86 2.75 -4.59
CA ILE A 95 8.89 4.12 -5.11
C ILE A 95 10.07 4.90 -4.53
N LYS A 96 10.96 5.37 -5.41
CA LYS A 96 12.10 6.20 -5.08
C LYS A 96 11.94 7.63 -5.63
N PRO A 97 12.52 8.67 -4.98
CA PRO A 97 12.37 10.07 -5.40
C PRO A 97 12.74 10.34 -6.87
N GLU A 98 13.71 9.62 -7.41
CA GLU A 98 14.21 9.73 -8.78
C GLU A 98 13.25 9.17 -9.83
N MET A 99 12.25 8.38 -9.44
CA MET A 99 11.30 7.81 -10.38
C MET A 99 10.44 8.90 -11.04
N SER A 100 10.10 8.70 -12.31
CA SER A 100 9.27 9.66 -13.03
C SER A 100 7.78 9.40 -12.76
N LEU A 101 7.34 9.74 -11.54
CA LEU A 101 5.97 9.56 -11.06
C LEU A 101 5.39 10.87 -10.53
N LYS A 102 4.06 10.99 -10.59
CA LYS A 102 3.30 12.08 -9.98
C LYS A 102 2.20 11.51 -9.08
N VAL A 103 2.00 12.10 -7.90
CA VAL A 103 0.85 11.76 -7.05
C VAL A 103 -0.37 12.54 -7.56
N ASN A 104 -1.39 11.82 -8.01
CA ASN A 104 -2.63 12.43 -8.48
C ASN A 104 -3.65 12.56 -7.35
N PHE A 105 -3.62 11.64 -6.39
CA PHE A 105 -4.58 11.60 -5.29
C PHE A 105 -3.98 10.84 -4.11
N GLN A 106 -4.15 11.38 -2.90
CA GLN A 106 -3.81 10.70 -1.65
C GLN A 106 -4.83 11.14 -0.60
N VAL A 107 -5.71 10.23 -0.18
CA VAL A 107 -6.73 10.45 0.86
C VAL A 107 -6.98 9.14 1.60
N GLY A 108 -6.96 9.17 2.93
CA GLY A 108 -7.26 8.00 3.75
C GLY A 108 -6.42 6.79 3.34
N LYS A 109 -7.09 5.70 2.95
CA LYS A 109 -6.49 4.43 2.54
C LYS A 109 -6.18 4.32 1.04
N ILE A 110 -6.22 5.43 0.29
CA ILE A 110 -6.00 5.45 -1.16
C ILE A 110 -4.76 6.29 -1.51
N LEU A 111 -3.85 5.70 -2.29
CA LEU A 111 -2.75 6.38 -2.97
C LEU A 111 -2.84 6.12 -4.48
N MET A 112 -2.90 7.17 -5.27
CA MET A 112 -2.95 7.09 -6.73
C MET A 112 -1.80 7.87 -7.36
N VAL A 113 -0.99 7.17 -8.14
CA VAL A 113 0.15 7.74 -8.87
C VAL A 113 -0.01 7.54 -10.37
N SER A 114 0.65 8.39 -11.15
CA SER A 114 0.81 8.18 -12.58
C SER A 114 2.25 8.31 -13.01
N PHE A 115 2.62 7.60 -14.07
CA PHE A 115 3.84 7.89 -14.80
C PHE A 115 3.82 9.32 -15.34
N PHE A 116 4.94 10.01 -15.16
CA PHE A 116 5.10 11.42 -15.51
C PHE A 116 6.48 11.63 -16.16
N ASN A 117 6.70 12.77 -16.79
CA ASN A 117 7.95 13.05 -17.52
C ASN A 117 9.01 13.74 -16.65
N SER A 118 8.82 13.77 -15.34
CA SER A 118 9.71 14.45 -14.40
C SER A 118 9.80 13.64 -13.10
N PRO A 119 10.91 13.76 -12.36
CA PRO A 119 11.06 13.13 -11.05
C PRO A 119 9.95 13.52 -10.08
N ILE A 120 9.76 12.69 -9.04
CA ILE A 120 8.79 12.97 -7.98
C ILE A 120 9.16 14.28 -7.29
N THR A 121 8.17 15.17 -7.13
CA THR A 121 8.39 16.39 -6.35
C THR A 121 8.52 16.08 -4.86
N PRO A 122 9.22 16.90 -4.06
CA PRO A 122 9.32 16.69 -2.61
C PRO A 122 7.94 16.58 -1.93
N GLU A 123 6.97 17.38 -2.37
CA GLU A 123 5.60 17.36 -1.85
C GLU A 123 4.86 16.06 -2.19
N ASP A 124 5.01 15.56 -3.42
CA ASP A 124 4.41 14.27 -3.79
C ASP A 124 5.11 13.11 -3.07
N TYR A 125 6.43 13.18 -2.88
CA TYR A 125 7.15 12.19 -2.09
C TYR A 125 6.69 12.19 -0.63
N ARG A 126 6.43 13.37 -0.05
CA ARG A 126 5.85 13.49 1.30
C ARG A 126 4.50 12.81 1.41
N LYS A 127 3.61 12.94 0.42
CA LYS A 127 2.32 12.23 0.39
C LYS A 127 2.50 10.71 0.35
N ILE A 128 3.49 10.21 -0.39
CA ILE A 128 3.81 8.78 -0.44
C ILE A 128 4.31 8.32 0.94
N VAL A 129 5.18 9.10 1.60
CA VAL A 129 5.67 8.80 2.95
C VAL A 129 4.52 8.82 3.98
N ASN A 130 3.61 9.80 3.91
CA ASN A 130 2.41 9.85 4.76
C ASN A 130 1.44 8.68 4.52
N PHE A 131 1.39 8.15 3.30
CA PHE A 131 0.62 6.94 3.07
C PHE A 131 1.31 5.71 3.69
N ARG A 132 2.65 5.62 3.57
CA ARG A 132 3.47 4.54 4.13
C ARG A 132 3.47 4.51 5.66
N SER A 133 3.45 5.67 6.32
CA SER A 133 3.52 5.76 7.80
C SER A 133 2.39 4.98 8.47
N LYS A 134 1.21 4.93 7.85
CA LYS A 134 0.02 4.16 8.29
C LYS A 134 0.27 2.68 8.50
N PHE A 135 1.29 2.13 7.86
CA PHE A 135 1.68 0.73 7.96
C PHE A 135 2.77 0.49 9.01
N MET A 136 3.41 1.55 9.53
CA MET A 136 4.67 1.46 10.27
C MET A 136 4.66 2.14 11.64
N THR A 137 3.77 3.12 11.87
CA THR A 137 3.75 3.92 13.10
C THR A 137 2.56 3.58 14.00
N ARG A 138 2.73 3.76 15.32
CA ARG A 138 1.64 3.62 16.30
C ARG A 138 0.56 4.68 16.09
N GLU A 139 0.99 5.91 15.82
CA GLU A 139 0.13 7.11 15.77
C GLU A 139 -0.89 7.10 14.63
N GLU A 140 -0.55 6.49 13.48
CA GLU A 140 -1.41 6.50 12.29
C GLU A 140 -2.26 5.24 12.14
N HIS A 141 -2.26 4.37 13.16
CA HIS A 141 -2.98 3.09 13.31
C HIS A 141 -3.39 2.41 11.99
N LEU A 142 -2.73 1.29 11.67
CA LEU A 142 -3.18 0.40 10.60
C LEU A 142 -4.61 -0.09 10.91
N PHE A 143 -5.60 0.42 10.17
CA PHE A 143 -7.02 0.12 10.38
C PHE A 143 -7.37 -1.20 9.69
N VAL A 144 -7.16 -2.30 10.41
CA VAL A 144 -7.52 -3.70 10.10
C VAL A 144 -7.85 -4.43 11.41
N ASP A 145 -8.44 -5.63 11.34
CA ASP A 145 -8.66 -6.47 12.51
C ASP A 145 -7.33 -6.93 13.14
N GLU A 146 -7.37 -7.28 14.42
CA GLU A 146 -6.16 -7.56 15.19
C GLU A 146 -5.42 -8.83 14.75
N ALA A 147 -6.14 -9.83 14.25
CA ALA A 147 -5.53 -11.05 13.73
C ALA A 147 -4.74 -10.74 12.45
N THR A 148 -5.33 -10.00 11.52
CA THR A 148 -4.68 -9.52 10.30
C THR A 148 -3.48 -8.64 10.61
N LYS A 149 -3.61 -7.71 11.57
CA LYS A 149 -2.52 -6.81 11.98
C LYS A 149 -1.31 -7.60 12.47
N ARG A 150 -1.51 -8.61 13.32
CA ARG A 150 -0.43 -9.48 13.83
C ARG A 150 0.26 -10.26 12.71
N SER A 151 -0.51 -10.88 11.81
CA SER A 151 0.04 -11.63 10.67
C SER A 151 0.83 -10.71 9.73
N PHE A 152 0.30 -9.53 9.41
CA PHE A 152 0.99 -8.52 8.61
C PHE A 152 2.32 -8.08 9.25
N CYS A 153 2.32 -7.77 10.55
CA CYS A 153 3.51 -7.35 11.27
C CYS A 153 4.61 -8.42 11.23
N LYS A 154 4.26 -9.70 11.38
CA LYS A 154 5.22 -10.82 11.24
C LYS A 154 5.87 -10.81 9.86
N LYS A 155 5.06 -10.75 8.80
CA LYS A 155 5.55 -10.77 7.41
C LYS A 155 6.39 -9.53 7.06
N VAL A 156 6.04 -8.35 7.58
CA VAL A 156 6.78 -7.11 7.28
C VAL A 156 8.13 -7.04 8.00
N ARG A 157 8.30 -7.64 9.18
CA ARG A 157 9.61 -7.75 9.84
C ARG A 157 10.62 -8.59 9.06
N GLU A 158 10.14 -9.58 8.30
CA GLU A 158 11.00 -10.43 7.49
C GLU A 158 11.64 -9.66 6.32
N VAL A 159 11.06 -8.54 5.89
CA VAL A 159 11.52 -7.81 4.69
C VAL A 159 11.86 -6.35 4.93
N SER A 160 11.30 -5.73 5.96
CA SER A 160 11.75 -4.43 6.44
C SER A 160 12.64 -4.64 7.66
N ASN A 161 13.77 -3.92 7.73
CA ASN A 161 14.69 -4.02 8.87
C ASN A 161 13.89 -3.91 10.18
N PRO A 162 13.93 -4.92 11.08
CA PRO A 162 13.07 -5.01 12.27
C PRO A 162 13.04 -3.73 13.12
N SER A 163 14.14 -2.97 13.13
CA SER A 163 14.28 -1.70 13.86
C SER A 163 13.43 -0.54 13.35
N LYS A 164 12.74 -0.68 12.20
CA LYS A 164 11.96 0.40 11.58
C LYS A 164 10.45 0.24 11.69
N HIS A 165 9.95 -0.93 12.11
CA HIS A 165 8.52 -1.17 12.26
C HIS A 165 8.11 -0.96 13.72
N LEU A 166 7.57 0.22 14.01
CA LEU A 166 7.35 0.69 15.37
C LEU A 166 5.91 0.49 15.86
N CYS A 167 5.12 -0.40 15.25
CA CYS A 167 3.74 -0.63 15.72
C CYS A 167 3.70 -1.28 17.11
N ASP A 168 2.55 -1.21 17.78
CA ASP A 168 2.34 -1.72 19.15
C ASP A 168 2.83 -3.16 19.32
N TYR A 169 2.50 -4.05 18.38
CA TYR A 169 2.90 -5.46 18.41
C TYR A 169 4.39 -5.72 18.21
N CYS A 170 5.14 -4.76 17.66
CA CYS A 170 6.55 -4.94 17.30
C CYS A 170 7.53 -4.38 18.31
N VAL A 171 7.12 -3.33 19.00
CA VAL A 171 7.88 -2.78 20.12
C VAL A 171 7.83 -3.73 21.32
N ASP A 172 6.69 -4.36 21.62
CA ASP A 172 6.53 -5.24 22.79
C ASP A 172 7.31 -6.56 22.70
N THR A 173 7.63 -7.04 21.49
CA THR A 173 8.48 -8.22 21.30
C THR A 173 9.98 -7.91 21.34
N SER A 174 10.37 -6.65 21.19
CA SER A 174 11.79 -6.25 21.20
C SER A 174 12.34 -6.16 22.63
N THR A 175 11.47 -5.87 23.59
CA THR A 175 11.78 -5.86 25.03
C THR A 175 11.80 -7.26 25.64
N ALA A 176 11.02 -8.21 25.11
CA ALA A 176 11.03 -9.60 25.58
C ALA A 176 12.35 -10.34 25.31
N HIS A 177 13.08 -9.99 24.24
CA HIS A 177 14.37 -10.63 23.91
C HIS A 177 15.58 -10.05 24.66
N GLN A 178 15.41 -9.00 25.48
CA GLN A 178 16.50 -8.46 26.30
C GLN A 178 16.51 -9.02 27.74
N VAL A 179 15.46 -9.73 28.16
CA VAL A 179 15.34 -10.20 29.56
C VAL A 179 15.96 -11.59 29.79
N ASP A 180 16.19 -12.37 28.73
CA ASP A 180 16.71 -13.75 28.83
C ASP A 180 18.24 -13.85 28.70
N ALA A 181 18.97 -12.73 28.54
CA ALA A 181 20.42 -12.73 28.31
C ALA A 181 21.28 -12.32 29.53
N GLU A 182 20.68 -11.99 30.68
CA GLU A 182 21.41 -11.49 31.86
C GLU A 182 21.33 -12.39 33.11
N SER A 183 21.04 -13.68 32.98
CA SER A 183 21.04 -14.60 34.13
C SER A 183 21.84 -15.88 33.93
N SER A 184 23.13 -15.76 33.60
CA SER A 184 24.09 -16.84 33.86
C SER A 184 25.52 -16.33 33.79
N ASP A 185 25.95 -15.58 34.80
CA ASP A 185 27.30 -15.73 35.32
C ASP A 185 27.40 -15.19 36.74
N ASN A 186 27.22 -16.09 37.72
CA ASN A 186 27.79 -15.91 39.05
C ASN A 186 27.76 -17.25 39.79
N SER A 187 28.88 -17.98 39.78
CA SER A 187 29.23 -18.97 40.81
C SER A 187 30.71 -19.34 40.74
N ILE A 188 31.47 -18.72 41.67
CA ILE A 188 32.61 -19.22 42.47
C ILE A 188 33.83 -19.78 41.73
#